data_AF-A0A1Y1ZDR2-F1
#
_entry.id   AF-A0A1Y1ZDR2-F1
#
_cell.length_a   1.000
_cell.length_b   1.000
_cell.length_c   1.000
_cell.angle_alpha   90.00
_cell.angle_beta   90.00
_cell.angle_gamma   90.00
#
_symmetry.space_group_name_H-M   'P 1'
#
loop_
_entity.id
_entity.type
_entity.pdbx_description
1 polymer ?
#
loop_
_entity_poly.entity_id
_entity_poly.type
_entity_poly.pdbx_seq_one_letter_code
_entity_poly.pdbx_strand_id
1 'polypeptide(L)'
;MAQIKKDQDEMWSTVWTLQQQQRSSLNHPQKPCQVSPKIPGLFSGKPNECEEFIAQVKAYISQQVYSSPADELKVCLVAALLRGPPMDWYISLQSRGSPLLRDFPCFLEALEYMFGEVHWS
;
A
#
# COMPACT_ATOMS: atom_id res chain seq x y z
N MET A 1 -39.69 41.74 23.69
CA MET A 1 -39.75 40.65 22.70
C MET A 1 -38.72 40.81 21.56
N ALA A 2 -38.27 42.02 21.20
CA ALA A 2 -37.31 42.23 20.10
C ALA A 2 -35.84 41.87 20.41
N GLN A 3 -35.40 41.98 21.68
CA GLN A 3 -34.00 41.79 22.06
C GLN A 3 -33.52 40.33 21.92
N ILE A 4 -34.38 39.37 22.26
CA ILE A 4 -34.06 37.93 22.28
C ILE A 4 -33.77 37.41 20.86
N LYS A 5 -34.42 37.98 19.85
CA LYS A 5 -34.24 37.55 18.46
C LYS A 5 -32.92 38.05 17.87
N LYS A 6 -32.47 39.24 18.28
CA LYS A 6 -31.17 39.80 17.88
C LYS A 6 -30.02 38.99 18.49
N ASP A 7 -30.15 38.63 19.77
CA ASP A 7 -29.15 37.83 20.48
C ASP A 7 -28.95 36.44 19.85
N GLN A 8 -30.06 35.80 19.42
CA GLN A 8 -29.98 34.55 18.67
C GLN A 8 -29.28 34.69 17.31
N ASP A 9 -29.51 35.78 16.59
CA ASP A 9 -28.90 36.01 15.27
C ASP A 9 -27.37 36.23 15.37
N GLU A 10 -26.93 36.97 16.40
CA GLU A 10 -25.51 37.15 16.71
C GLU A 10 -24.85 35.85 17.16
N MET A 11 -25.57 35.04 17.96
CA MET A 11 -25.08 33.73 18.39
C MET A 11 -24.92 32.77 17.21
N TRP A 12 -25.91 32.68 16.31
CA TRP A 12 -25.83 31.86 15.10
C TRP A 12 -24.75 32.36 14.13
N SER A 13 -24.55 33.68 14.00
CA SER A 13 -23.44 34.25 13.21
C SER A 13 -22.07 33.87 13.76
N THR A 14 -21.93 33.82 15.09
CA THR A 14 -20.68 33.43 15.75
C THR A 14 -20.38 31.94 15.54
N VAL A 15 -21.40 31.08 15.72
CA VAL A 15 -21.29 29.63 15.50
C VAL A 15 -20.93 29.33 14.04
N TRP A 16 -21.57 30.02 13.09
CA TRP A 16 -21.29 29.87 11.66
C TRP A 16 -19.84 30.28 11.33
N THR A 17 -19.35 31.38 11.90
CA THR A 17 -17.98 31.86 11.67
C THR A 17 -16.94 30.89 12.22
N LEU A 18 -17.14 30.36 13.44
CA LEU A 18 -16.27 29.34 14.03
C LEU A 18 -16.24 28.05 13.20
N GLN A 19 -17.39 27.62 12.67
CA GLN A 19 -17.49 26.46 11.79
C GLN A 19 -16.71 26.65 10.48
N GLN A 20 -16.75 27.84 9.88
CA GLN A 20 -15.96 28.14 8.68
C GLN A 20 -14.46 28.16 8.96
N GLN A 21 -14.05 28.69 10.11
CA GLN A 21 -12.63 28.74 10.47
C GLN A 21 -12.07 27.34 10.73
N GLN A 22 -12.83 26.46 11.38
CA GLN A 22 -12.45 25.04 11.53
C GLN A 22 -12.43 24.29 10.20
N ARG A 23 -13.38 24.55 9.29
CA ARG A 23 -13.36 23.99 7.93
C ARG A 23 -12.13 24.43 7.13
N SER A 24 -11.68 25.66 7.33
CA SER A 24 -10.51 26.21 6.63
C SER A 24 -9.20 25.57 7.10
N SER A 25 -9.11 25.16 8.37
CA SER A 25 -7.94 24.44 8.89
C SER A 25 -7.81 23.00 8.38
N LEU A 26 -8.93 22.35 8.00
CA LEU A 26 -8.92 21.02 7.35
C LEU A 26 -8.70 21.08 5.84
N ASN A 27 -8.74 22.27 5.25
CA ASN A 27 -8.62 22.48 3.81
C ASN A 27 -7.21 22.92 3.41
N HIS A 28 -6.19 22.42 4.11
CA HIS A 28 -4.86 22.40 3.52
C HIS A 28 -4.99 21.56 2.24
N PRO A 29 -4.65 22.08 1.05
CA PRO A 29 -4.37 21.21 -0.06
C PRO A 29 -3.08 20.46 0.28
N GLN A 30 -3.17 19.48 1.18
CA GLN A 30 -2.39 18.29 0.98
C GLN A 30 -2.78 17.88 -0.42
N LYS A 31 -1.88 18.09 -1.39
CA LYS A 31 -1.90 17.31 -2.62
C LYS A 31 -2.26 15.91 -2.13
N PRO A 32 -3.44 15.35 -2.47
CA PRO A 32 -3.56 13.94 -2.29
C PRO A 32 -2.42 13.45 -3.18
N CYS A 33 -1.39 12.90 -2.56
CA CYS A 33 -0.46 12.05 -3.27
C CYS A 33 -1.38 10.92 -3.69
N GLN A 34 -2.12 11.13 -4.78
CA GLN A 34 -2.90 10.15 -5.50
C GLN A 34 -1.87 9.26 -6.18
N VAL A 35 -0.97 8.68 -5.37
CA VAL A 35 -0.53 7.33 -5.61
C VAL A 35 -1.78 6.51 -5.28
N SER A 36 -2.72 6.49 -6.24
CA SER A 36 -3.58 5.32 -6.38
C SER A 36 -2.65 4.11 -6.19
N PRO A 37 -2.98 3.15 -5.31
CA PRO A 37 -2.13 1.99 -5.07
C PRO A 37 -1.85 1.38 -6.43
N LYS A 38 -0.68 1.64 -7.00
CA LYS A 38 -0.34 1.08 -8.29
C LYS A 38 -0.23 -0.40 -7.98
N ILE A 39 -1.17 -1.17 -8.53
CA ILE A 39 -1.07 -2.62 -8.51
C ILE A 39 0.33 -2.92 -9.03
N PRO A 40 1.15 -3.68 -8.27
CA PRO A 40 2.53 -3.89 -8.66
C PRO A 40 2.59 -4.44 -10.09
N GLY A 41 3.59 -4.01 -10.85
CA GLY A 41 3.79 -4.49 -12.21
C GLY A 41 4.01 -6.02 -12.25
N LEU A 42 3.81 -6.61 -13.43
CA LEU A 42 4.17 -8.00 -13.68
C LEU A 42 5.70 -8.15 -13.61
N PHE A 43 6.19 -9.09 -12.81
CA PHE A 43 7.62 -9.35 -12.68
C PHE A 43 8.06 -10.49 -13.58
N SER A 44 8.93 -10.19 -14.55
CA SER A 44 9.44 -11.18 -15.51
C SER A 44 10.75 -11.83 -15.09
N GLY A 45 11.31 -11.47 -13.93
CA GLY A 45 12.60 -11.97 -13.46
C GLY A 45 13.80 -11.16 -13.91
N LYS A 46 13.61 -9.91 -14.37
CA LYS A 46 14.73 -9.03 -14.69
C LYS A 46 15.35 -8.44 -13.41
N PRO A 47 16.67 -8.57 -13.21
CA PRO A 47 17.34 -8.05 -12.01
C PRO A 47 17.08 -6.57 -11.73
N ASN A 48 17.17 -5.74 -12.77
CA ASN A 48 16.98 -4.29 -12.68
C ASN A 48 15.55 -3.88 -12.27
N GLU A 49 14.57 -4.79 -12.39
CA GLU A 49 13.17 -4.54 -12.04
C GLU A 49 12.81 -5.15 -10.67
N CYS A 50 13.70 -5.96 -10.07
CA CYS A 50 13.41 -6.75 -8.87
C CYS A 50 13.24 -5.87 -7.63
N GLU A 51 14.17 -4.94 -7.41
CA GLU A 51 14.12 -4.02 -6.26
C GLU A 51 12.85 -3.16 -6.32
N GLU A 52 12.53 -2.61 -7.50
CA GLU A 52 11.33 -1.81 -7.73
C GLU A 52 10.06 -2.63 -7.50
N PHE A 53 10.02 -3.86 -8.01
CA PHE A 53 8.89 -4.78 -7.81
C PHE A 53 8.65 -5.09 -6.33
N ILE A 54 9.69 -5.44 -5.58
CA ILE A 54 9.60 -5.72 -4.14
C ILE A 54 9.09 -4.49 -3.38
N ALA A 55 9.61 -3.30 -3.69
CA ALA A 55 9.17 -2.06 -3.08
C ALA A 55 7.68 -1.78 -3.38
N GLN A 56 7.23 -1.97 -4.62
CA GLN A 56 5.82 -1.81 -5.01
C GLN A 56 4.89 -2.78 -4.27
N VAL A 57 5.29 -4.05 -4.17
CA VAL A 57 4.53 -5.08 -3.43
C VAL A 57 4.39 -4.70 -1.94
N LYS A 58 5.50 -4.33 -1.28
CA LYS A 58 5.49 -3.91 0.13
C LYS A 58 4.59 -2.69 0.33
N ALA A 59 4.64 -1.71 -0.57
CA ALA A 59 3.79 -0.53 -0.53
C ALA A 59 2.30 -0.88 -0.72
N TYR A 60 1.97 -1.75 -1.68
CA TYR A 60 0.59 -2.18 -1.95
C TYR A 60 -0.03 -2.90 -0.75
N ILE A 61 0.72 -3.80 -0.11
CA ILE A 61 0.25 -4.52 1.09
C ILE A 61 0.12 -3.57 2.28
N SER A 62 1.08 -2.66 2.47
CA SER A 62 1.05 -1.69 3.57
C SER A 62 -0.11 -0.69 3.47
N GLN A 63 -0.62 -0.44 2.27
CA GLN A 63 -1.78 0.41 2.02
C GLN A 63 -3.13 -0.28 2.30
N GLN A 64 -3.15 -1.59 2.53
CA GLN A 64 -4.38 -2.29 2.91
C GLN A 64 -4.68 -2.09 4.40
N VAL A 65 -5.38 -0.99 4.71
CA VAL A 65 -5.68 -0.51 6.08
C VAL A 65 -6.56 -1.49 6.89
N TYR A 66 -7.28 -2.42 6.26
CA TYR A 66 -8.39 -3.12 6.90
C TYR A 66 -8.15 -4.59 7.24
N SER A 67 -7.09 -5.22 6.73
CA SER A 67 -6.69 -6.57 7.13
C SER A 67 -5.31 -6.82 6.57
N SER A 68 -4.30 -7.01 7.43
CA SER A 68 -3.03 -7.57 6.97
C SER A 68 -3.33 -9.04 6.65
N PRO A 69 -3.35 -9.43 5.36
CA PRO A 69 -3.71 -10.79 5.02
C PRO A 69 -2.66 -11.75 5.60
N ALA A 70 -3.06 -13.02 5.82
CA ALA A 70 -2.11 -14.06 6.19
C ALA A 70 -0.95 -14.09 5.20
N ASP A 71 0.25 -14.45 5.64
CA ASP A 71 1.45 -14.41 4.81
C ASP A 71 1.32 -15.32 3.58
N GLU A 72 0.59 -16.43 3.69
CA GLU A 72 0.20 -17.28 2.56
C GLU A 72 -0.54 -16.50 1.46
N LEU A 73 -1.48 -15.62 1.82
CA LEU A 73 -2.22 -14.79 0.87
C LEU A 73 -1.31 -13.73 0.23
N LYS A 74 -0.38 -13.15 1.01
CA LYS A 74 0.60 -12.20 0.47
C LYS A 74 1.51 -12.87 -0.54
N VAL A 75 1.99 -14.08 -0.24
CA VAL A 75 2.80 -14.87 -1.18
C VAL A 75 1.99 -15.22 -2.44
N CYS A 76 0.73 -15.64 -2.29
CA CYS A 76 -0.14 -15.89 -3.45
C CYS A 76 -0.34 -14.64 -4.33
N LEU A 77 -0.48 -13.47 -3.71
CA LEU A 77 -0.58 -12.19 -4.43
C LEU A 77 0.69 -11.93 -5.24
N VAL A 78 1.88 -12.09 -4.64
CA VAL A 78 3.14 -11.92 -5.35
C VAL A 78 3.25 -12.94 -6.49
N ALA A 79 2.91 -14.20 -6.24
CA ALA A 79 2.92 -15.25 -7.25
C ALA A 79 2.04 -14.92 -8.47
N ALA A 80 0.86 -14.31 -8.25
CA ALA A 80 -0.02 -13.88 -9.34
C ALA A 80 0.62 -12.82 -10.27
N LEU A 81 1.61 -12.08 -9.75
CA LEU A 81 2.35 -11.05 -10.47
C LEU A 81 3.62 -11.59 -11.15
N LEU A 82 4.06 -12.80 -10.82
CA LEU A 82 5.24 -13.44 -11.43
C LEU A 82 4.93 -13.93 -12.85
N ARG A 83 5.90 -13.83 -13.75
CA ARG A 83 5.84 -14.34 -15.13
C ARG A 83 7.15 -14.96 -15.55
N GLY A 84 7.10 -16.04 -16.33
CA GLY A 84 8.31 -16.71 -16.83
C GLY A 84 9.12 -17.36 -15.71
N PRO A 85 10.46 -17.20 -15.67
CA PRO A 85 11.33 -17.93 -14.74
C PRO A 85 10.97 -17.80 -13.24
N PRO A 86 10.58 -16.62 -12.71
CA PRO A 86 10.06 -16.51 -11.34
C PRO A 86 8.80 -17.34 -11.05
N MET A 87 7.91 -17.47 -12.05
CA MET A 87 6.70 -18.29 -11.90
C MET A 87 7.05 -19.78 -11.84
N ASP A 88 7.99 -20.24 -12.67
CA ASP A 88 8.47 -21.63 -12.65
C ASP A 88 9.18 -21.96 -11.32
N TRP A 89 9.94 -21.00 -10.77
CA TRP A 89 10.52 -21.09 -9.43
C TRP A 89 9.45 -21.22 -8.34
N TYR A 90 8.41 -20.39 -8.40
CA TYR A 90 7.28 -20.49 -7.47
C TYR A 90 6.56 -21.85 -7.53
N ILE A 91 6.28 -22.36 -8.73
CA ILE A 91 5.67 -23.69 -8.93
C ILE A 91 6.55 -24.78 -8.32
N SER A 92 7.88 -24.65 -8.46
CA SER A 92 8.83 -25.59 -7.85
C SER A 92 8.81 -25.55 -6.32
N LEU A 93 8.63 -24.36 -5.72
CA LEU A 93 8.47 -24.21 -4.26
C LEU A 93 7.15 -24.82 -3.78
N GLN A 94 6.06 -24.64 -4.52
CA GLN A 94 4.76 -25.27 -4.25
C GLN A 94 4.85 -26.79 -4.25
N SER A 95 5.47 -27.36 -5.29
CA SER A 95 5.66 -28.82 -5.41
C SER A 95 6.45 -29.40 -4.23
N ARG A 96 7.41 -28.65 -3.69
CA ARG A 96 8.23 -29.04 -2.55
C ARG A 96 7.59 -28.79 -1.19
N GLY A 97 6.45 -28.10 -1.14
CA GLY A 97 5.83 -27.68 0.12
C GLY A 97 6.75 -26.77 0.96
N SER A 98 7.51 -25.88 0.29
CA SER A 98 8.50 -25.04 0.96
C SER A 98 7.86 -24.16 2.05
N PRO A 99 8.50 -24.01 3.23
CA PRO A 99 8.01 -23.11 4.28
C PRO A 99 7.96 -21.64 3.83
N LEU A 100 8.72 -21.27 2.78
CA LEU A 100 8.69 -19.93 2.17
C LEU A 100 7.30 -19.52 1.67
N LEU A 101 6.40 -20.47 1.39
CA LEU A 101 5.04 -20.16 0.96
C LEU A 101 4.16 -19.57 2.09
N ARG A 102 4.62 -19.69 3.33
CA ARG A 102 3.93 -19.26 4.55
C ARG A 102 4.64 -18.10 5.24
N ASP A 103 5.79 -17.68 4.73
CA ASP A 103 6.63 -16.64 5.30
C ASP A 103 6.91 -15.59 4.22
N PHE A 104 6.09 -14.53 4.25
CA PHE A 104 6.16 -13.48 3.24
C PHE A 104 7.49 -12.71 3.25
N PRO A 105 8.04 -12.30 4.40
CA PRO A 105 9.37 -11.71 4.47
C PRO A 105 10.46 -12.60 3.85
N CYS A 106 10.56 -13.86 4.27
CA CYS A 106 11.57 -14.77 3.72
C CYS A 106 11.34 -15.09 2.24
N PHE A 107 10.09 -15.11 1.77
CA PHE A 107 9.78 -15.26 0.35
C PHE A 107 10.36 -14.11 -0.48
N LEU A 108 10.24 -12.86 -0.01
CA LEU A 108 10.78 -11.70 -0.72
C LEU A 108 12.31 -11.70 -0.72
N GLU A 109 12.96 -12.04 0.39
CA GLU A 109 14.42 -12.17 0.44
C GLU A 109 14.92 -13.26 -0.51
N ALA A 110 14.23 -14.40 -0.56
CA ALA A 110 14.57 -15.47 -1.49
C ALA A 110 14.35 -15.05 -2.96
N LEU A 111 13.29 -14.29 -3.25
CA LEU A 111 13.01 -13.74 -4.57
C LEU A 111 14.13 -12.76 -4.99
N GLU A 112 14.53 -11.87 -4.10
CA GLU A 112 15.62 -10.92 -4.31
C GLU A 112 16.97 -11.63 -4.48
N TYR A 113 17.25 -12.67 -3.70
CA TYR A 113 18.46 -13.46 -3.84
C TYR A 113 18.52 -14.21 -5.17
N MET A 114 17.39 -14.73 -5.65
CA MET A 114 17.33 -15.53 -6.87
C MET A 114 17.29 -14.69 -8.14
N PHE A 115 16.62 -13.53 -8.11
CA PHE A 115 16.32 -12.72 -9.30
C PHE A 115 16.78 -11.28 -9.20
N GLY A 116 17.26 -10.82 -8.05
CA GLY A 116 17.80 -9.48 -7.86
C GLY A 116 19.18 -9.32 -8.51
N GLU A 117 19.60 -8.07 -8.62
CA GLU A 117 20.94 -7.76 -9.10
C GLU A 117 21.94 -8.14 -8.00
N VAL A 118 22.78 -9.14 -8.25
CA VAL A 118 23.79 -9.59 -7.29
C VAL A 118 24.89 -8.51 -7.23
N HIS A 119 24.71 -7.49 -6.39
CA HIS A 119 25.77 -6.54 -6.08
C HIS A 119 26.72 -7.22 -5.08
N TRP A 120 27.73 -7.93 -5.59
CA TRP A 120 28.91 -8.24 -4.78
C TRP A 120 29.66 -6.92 -4.55
N SER A 121 29.32 -6.21 -3.47
CA SER A 121 30.19 -5.16 -2.91
C SER A 121 31.32 -5.79 -2.11
#